data_AF-A0A820YZ32-F1
#
_entry.id   AF-A0A820YZ32-F1
#
_cell.length_a   1.000
_cell.length_b   1.000
_cell.length_c   1.000
_cell.angle_alpha   90.00
_cell.angle_beta   90.00
_cell.angle_gamma   90.00
#
_symmetry.space_group_name_H-M   'P 1'
#
loop_
_entity.id
_entity.type
_entity.pdbx_description
1 polymer ?
#
loop_
_entity_poly.entity_id
_entity_poly.type
_entity_poly.pdbx_seq_one_letter_code
_entity_poly.pdbx_strand_id
1 'polypeptide(L)'
;KLEFLSIADSRLRENVADILLPLTDNTSITTLDIRGNTMGDAGVRALTYVLQINRHLHTIFYDRNLLSLNNFEDIVNALQEYVFDLFPSAEH
;
A
#
# COMPACT_ATOMS: atom_id res chain seq x y z
N LYS A 1 -10.29 18.53 0.53
CA LYS A 1 -9.79 17.27 1.11
C LYS A 1 -8.43 16.99 0.49
N LEU A 2 -7.49 16.36 1.20
CA LEU A 2 -6.23 15.95 0.58
C LEU A 2 -6.44 14.60 -0.10
N GLU A 3 -6.28 14.56 -1.42
CA GLU A 3 -6.53 13.36 -2.24
C GLU A 3 -5.24 12.67 -2.70
N PHE A 4 -4.14 13.42 -2.71
CA PHE A 4 -2.83 12.96 -3.12
C PHE A 4 -1.83 13.18 -1.99
N LEU A 5 -1.10 12.12 -1.62
CA LEU A 5 0.00 12.17 -0.69
C LEU A 5 1.26 11.64 -1.38
N SER A 6 2.32 12.44 -1.42
CA SER A 6 3.65 11.99 -1.84
C SER A 6 4.66 12.21 -0.74
N ILE A 7 5.37 11.15 -0.42
CA ILE A 7 6.56 11.11 0.44
C ILE A 7 7.70 10.42 -0.31
N ALA A 8 7.73 10.56 -1.64
CA ALA A 8 8.76 9.94 -2.46
C ALA A 8 10.16 10.43 -2.09
N ASP A 9 11.14 9.53 -2.18
CA ASP A 9 12.56 9.79 -1.96
C ASP A 9 12.88 10.47 -0.59
N SER A 10 12.02 10.25 0.41
CA SER A 10 12.09 10.87 1.74
C SER A 10 12.99 10.13 2.73
N ARG A 11 13.60 9.00 2.31
CA ARG A 11 14.55 8.18 3.09
C ARG A 11 13.96 7.68 4.42
N LEU A 12 12.67 7.42 4.44
CA LEU A 12 11.95 7.02 5.66
C LEU A 12 12.31 5.60 6.13
N ARG A 13 12.78 4.71 5.23
CA ARG A 13 13.09 3.31 5.55
C ARG A 13 11.87 2.64 6.19
N GLU A 14 12.06 1.93 7.29
CA GLU A 14 10.98 1.25 8.01
C GLU A 14 9.92 2.21 8.57
N ASN A 15 10.26 3.50 8.79
CA ASN A 15 9.32 4.52 9.29
C ASN A 15 8.24 4.89 8.25
N VAL A 16 8.31 4.37 7.02
CA VAL A 16 7.17 4.46 6.08
C VAL A 16 5.91 3.84 6.70
N ALA A 17 6.05 2.79 7.52
CA ALA A 17 4.92 2.15 8.18
C ALA A 17 4.10 3.12 9.04
N ASP A 18 4.74 4.06 9.73
CA ASP A 18 4.07 5.05 10.58
C ASP A 18 3.19 6.02 9.76
N ILE A 19 3.51 6.20 8.48
CA ILE A 19 2.72 7.00 7.54
C ILE A 19 1.64 6.16 6.86
N LEU A 20 1.91 4.88 6.61
CA LEU A 20 0.98 3.97 5.94
C LEU A 20 -0.17 3.54 6.85
N LEU A 21 0.09 3.15 8.09
CA LEU A 21 -0.94 2.57 8.97
C LEU A 21 -2.14 3.52 9.21
N PRO A 22 -1.97 4.84 9.41
CA PRO A 22 -3.11 5.76 9.49
C PRO A 22 -3.98 5.83 8.22
N LEU A 23 -3.49 5.32 7.09
CA LEU A 23 -4.27 5.26 5.85
C LEU A 23 -5.31 4.15 5.85
N THR A 24 -5.31 3.20 6.79
CA THR A 24 -6.37 2.17 6.87
C THR A 24 -7.76 2.78 6.94
N ASP A 25 -7.94 3.83 7.76
CA ASP A 25 -9.22 4.51 7.98
C ASP A 25 -9.37 5.79 7.13
N ASN A 26 -8.38 6.12 6.31
CA ASN A 26 -8.40 7.36 5.54
C ASN A 26 -9.36 7.26 4.33
N THR A 27 -10.35 8.14 4.29
CA THR A 27 -11.36 8.19 3.19
C THR A 27 -11.12 9.33 2.20
N SER A 28 -9.94 9.97 2.26
CA SER A 28 -9.65 11.16 1.45
C SER A 28 -8.61 10.88 0.39
N ILE A 29 -7.53 10.21 0.76
CA ILE A 29 -6.39 9.94 -0.11
C ILE A 29 -6.78 8.82 -1.07
N THR A 30 -6.71 9.13 -2.36
CA THR A 30 -6.97 8.19 -3.45
C THR A 30 -5.69 7.81 -4.18
N THR A 31 -4.64 8.62 -4.06
CA THR A 31 -3.34 8.36 -4.68
C THR A 31 -2.20 8.54 -3.67
N LEU A 32 -1.33 7.54 -3.57
CA LEU A 32 -0.18 7.50 -2.69
C LEU A 32 1.11 7.28 -3.48
N ASP A 33 2.12 8.12 -3.25
CA ASP A 33 3.46 7.96 -3.79
C ASP A 33 4.49 7.79 -2.66
N ILE A 34 5.01 6.57 -2.54
CA ILE A 34 5.99 6.16 -1.52
C ILE A 34 7.30 5.67 -2.14
N ARG A 35 7.55 5.98 -3.42
CA ARG A 35 8.76 5.53 -4.14
C ARG A 35 10.04 5.94 -3.42
N GLY A 36 11.08 5.13 -3.52
CA GLY A 36 12.44 5.55 -3.11
C GLY A 36 12.66 5.68 -1.61
N ASN A 37 11.86 5.01 -0.77
CA ASN A 37 12.02 5.07 0.68
C ASN A 37 12.82 3.91 1.28
N THR A 38 13.24 2.92 0.50
CA THR A 38 13.97 1.73 1.00
C THR A 38 13.24 1.04 2.16
N MET A 39 11.92 0.92 2.08
CA MET A 39 11.08 0.54 3.22
C MET A 39 11.24 -0.92 3.69
N GLY A 40 11.78 -1.80 2.84
CA GLY A 40 12.00 -3.21 3.14
C GLY A 40 10.72 -3.96 3.52
N ASP A 41 10.88 -5.16 4.10
CA ASP A 41 9.75 -6.04 4.44
C ASP A 41 8.76 -5.42 5.43
N ALA A 42 9.22 -4.56 6.35
CA ALA A 42 8.36 -3.90 7.32
C ALA A 42 7.37 -2.94 6.65
N GLY A 43 7.84 -2.12 5.70
CA GLY A 43 6.98 -1.23 4.94
C GLY A 43 6.01 -1.99 4.02
N VAL A 44 6.42 -3.14 3.49
CA VAL A 44 5.54 -4.02 2.70
C VAL A 44 4.41 -4.57 3.56
N ARG A 45 4.70 -5.11 4.75
CA ARG A 45 3.65 -5.61 5.66
C ARG A 45 2.65 -4.53 6.04
N ALA A 46 3.11 -3.30 6.24
CA ALA A 46 2.20 -2.17 6.48
C ALA A 46 1.36 -1.85 5.24
N LEU A 47 1.97 -1.85 4.05
CA LEU A 47 1.27 -1.61 2.79
C LEU A 47 0.20 -2.68 2.50
N THR A 48 0.52 -3.96 2.70
CA THR A 48 -0.44 -5.06 2.48
C THR A 48 -1.59 -4.97 3.46
N TYR A 49 -1.33 -4.65 4.74
CA TYR A 49 -2.38 -4.40 5.72
C TYR A 49 -3.31 -3.23 5.31
N VAL A 50 -2.75 -2.14 4.77
CA VAL A 50 -3.55 -1.03 4.23
C VAL A 50 -4.38 -1.49 3.04
N LEU A 51 -3.82 -2.25 2.10
CA LEU A 51 -4.54 -2.78 0.94
C LEU A 51 -5.71 -3.70 1.34
N GLN A 52 -5.53 -4.50 2.38
CA GLN A 52 -6.57 -5.40 2.88
C GLN A 52 -7.74 -4.66 3.52
N ILE A 53 -7.59 -3.41 3.94
CA ILE A 53 -8.63 -2.68 4.69
C ILE A 53 -9.16 -1.47 3.92
N ASN A 54 -8.25 -0.63 3.41
CA ASN A 54 -8.63 0.63 2.81
C ASN A 54 -9.28 0.38 1.43
N ARG A 55 -10.45 0.99 1.20
CA ARG A 55 -11.20 0.91 -0.07
C ARG A 55 -11.26 2.24 -0.84
N HIS A 56 -10.50 3.24 -0.39
CA HIS A 56 -10.45 4.58 -1.00
C HIS A 56 -9.14 4.87 -1.72
N LEU A 57 -8.08 4.11 -1.45
CA LEU A 57 -6.80 4.21 -2.12
C LEU A 57 -6.85 3.42 -3.43
N HIS A 58 -6.72 4.11 -4.56
CA HIS A 58 -6.89 3.53 -5.90
C HIS A 58 -5.59 3.48 -6.69
N THR A 59 -4.61 4.32 -6.36
CA THR A 59 -3.32 4.40 -7.07
C THR A 59 -2.17 4.43 -6.08
N ILE A 60 -1.19 3.55 -6.27
CA ILE A 60 0.00 3.46 -5.43
C ILE A 60 1.26 3.39 -6.31
N PHE A 61 2.18 4.33 -6.10
CA PHE A 61 3.53 4.26 -6.64
C PHE A 61 4.50 3.83 -5.54
N TYR A 62 5.12 2.65 -5.69
CA TYR A 62 5.95 2.06 -4.63
C TYR A 62 7.33 1.55 -5.08
N ASP A 63 7.73 1.81 -6.32
CA ASP A 63 9.05 1.43 -6.86
C ASP A 63 10.22 1.95 -6.02
N ARG A 64 11.41 1.33 -6.19
CA ARG A 64 12.65 1.71 -5.50
C ARG A 64 12.56 1.60 -3.97
N ASN A 65 11.88 0.56 -3.48
CA ASN A 65 11.72 0.30 -2.04
C ASN A 65 12.49 -0.93 -1.52
N LEU A 66 13.39 -1.50 -2.33
CA LEU A 66 14.20 -2.70 -2.00
C LEU A 66 13.34 -3.93 -1.69
N LEU A 67 12.38 -4.22 -2.57
CA LEU A 67 11.47 -5.35 -2.39
C LEU A 67 12.11 -6.67 -2.82
N SER A 68 11.93 -7.69 -1.98
CA SER A 68 12.26 -9.08 -2.27
C SER A 68 11.14 -9.76 -3.09
N LEU A 69 11.41 -10.97 -3.60
CA LEU A 69 10.39 -11.76 -4.30
C LEU A 69 9.18 -12.05 -3.40
N ASN A 70 9.42 -12.42 -2.14
CA ASN A 70 8.36 -12.68 -1.16
C ASN A 70 7.48 -11.45 -0.94
N ASN A 71 8.06 -10.24 -0.95
CA ASN A 71 7.27 -9.02 -0.84
C ASN A 71 6.29 -8.84 -2.00
N PHE A 72 6.66 -9.24 -3.21
CA PHE A 72 5.74 -9.18 -4.34
C PHE A 72 4.60 -10.19 -4.19
N GLU A 73 4.88 -11.39 -3.67
CA GLU A 73 3.83 -12.38 -3.36
C GLU A 73 2.85 -11.84 -2.31
N ASP A 74 3.35 -11.22 -1.24
CA ASP A 74 2.52 -10.60 -0.20
C ASP A 74 1.60 -9.50 -0.79
N ILE A 75 2.14 -8.66 -1.68
CA ILE A 75 1.36 -7.60 -2.35
C ILE A 75 0.30 -8.21 -3.28
N VAL A 76 0.64 -9.24 -4.06
CA VAL A 76 -0.31 -9.90 -4.97
C VAL A 76 -1.46 -10.52 -4.16
N ASN A 77 -1.17 -11.21 -3.06
CA ASN A 77 -2.20 -11.80 -2.20
C ASN A 77 -3.13 -10.71 -1.62
N ALA A 78 -2.57 -9.61 -1.12
CA ALA A 78 -3.38 -8.50 -0.59
C ALA A 78 -4.27 -7.84 -1.66
N LEU A 79 -3.77 -7.74 -2.91
CA LEU A 79 -4.57 -7.23 -4.04
C LEU A 79 -5.68 -8.20 -4.45
N GLN A 80 -5.46 -9.51 -4.38
CA GLN A 80 -6.50 -10.51 -4.65
C GLN A 80 -7.65 -10.38 -3.65
N GLU A 81 -7.35 -10.22 -2.36
CA GLU A 81 -8.36 -9.99 -1.32
C GLU A 81 -9.10 -8.66 -1.54
N TYR A 82 -8.38 -7.59 -1.90
CA TYR A 82 -8.99 -6.30 -2.23
C TYR A 82 -9.99 -6.41 -3.40
N VAL A 83 -9.63 -7.15 -4.45
CA VAL A 83 -10.50 -7.35 -5.63
C VAL A 83 -11.68 -8.25 -5.27
N PHE A 84 -11.46 -9.31 -4.49
CA PHE A 84 -12.53 -10.22 -4.05
C PHE A 84 -13.62 -9.46 -3.28
N ASP A 85 -13.24 -8.58 -2.35
CA ASP A 85 -14.18 -7.76 -1.60
C ASP A 85 -15.00 -6.79 -2.46
N LEU A 86 -14.43 -6.34 -3.58
CA LEU A 86 -15.14 -5.48 -4.54
C LEU A 86 -16.07 -6.28 -5.46
N PHE A 87 -15.75 -7.54 -5.74
CA PHE A 87 -16.51 -8.40 -6.67
C PHE A 87 -16.69 -9.83 -6.12
N PRO A 88 -17.50 -10.04 -5.07
CA PRO A 88 -17.63 -11.35 -4.40
C PRO A 88 -18.23 -12.46 -5.29
N SER A 89 -18.80 -12.10 -6.45
CA SER A 89 -19.51 -13.02 -7.35
C SER A 89 -18.66 -13.59 -8.49
N ALA A 90 -17.37 -13.24 -8.59
CA ALA A 90 -16.53 -13.58 -9.75
C ALA A 90 -16.07 -15.06 -9.85
N GLU A 91 -16.44 -15.93 -8.90
CA GLU A 91 -16.03 -17.35 -8.89
C GLU A 91 -17.21 -18.36 -8.94
N HIS A 92 -18.28 -18.08 -9.69
CA HIS A 92 -19.27 -19.09 -10.08
C HIS A 92 -19.26 -19.36 -11.58
#